data_AF-A0A0F7RVX9-F1
#
_entry.id   AF-A0A0F7RVX9-F1
#
_cell.length_a   1.000
_cell.length_b   1.000
_cell.length_c   1.000
_cell.angle_alpha   90.00
_cell.angle_beta   90.00
_cell.angle_gamma   90.00
#
_symmetry.space_group_name_H-M   'P 1'
#
loop_
_entity.id
_entity.type
_entity.pdbx_description
1 polymer ?
#
loop_
_entity_poly.entity_id
_entity_poly.type
_entity_poly.pdbx_seq_one_letter_code
_entity_poly.pdbx_strand_id
1 'polypeptide(L)'
;MKITSRHIEKDGSGRITIVPEEDEDMYHLYNLIEQGDRVRAAAVRRVQSESSTGSIESHRVRLNLTIEVVKTTFDATGSSAPPDPSAAAVAAASTSSAANEKEVSRSAAVGGAGGDGATLQVAGRVVEENPHVKMGAYHTLDLEVNRALTITKESWDAVHLERLGESTDVSQRAEVGAVVLGDGTAAVCLLTGHMTVVRQRIDVPIPRKRKGLPATAADKATARFYVQVYNAVVKLLQLPALRLVILASPGFTRDSVYDFLFEEATRRGDKILIGSEARRKFLKIHCSSPHVHSLMEVLRSPEVNAQLKDTKFAREGQLLERFMKQLASDEL
;
A
#
# COMPACT_ATOMS: atom_id res chain seq x y z
N MET A 1 13.70 -2.22 -5.28
CA MET A 1 13.73 -2.30 -6.76
C MET A 1 15.13 -2.57 -7.29
N LYS A 2 15.20 -3.18 -8.48
CA LYS A 2 16.46 -3.49 -9.17
C LYS A 2 16.63 -2.66 -10.43
N ILE A 3 17.71 -1.87 -10.49
CA ILE A 3 18.08 -1.11 -11.69
C ILE A 3 18.81 -2.05 -12.65
N THR A 4 18.29 -2.21 -13.87
CA THR A 4 18.87 -3.09 -14.90
C THR A 4 19.79 -2.33 -15.85
N SER A 5 19.43 -1.09 -16.17
CA SER A 5 20.23 -0.24 -17.05
C SER A 5 20.02 1.22 -16.69
N ARG A 6 21.10 2.00 -16.68
CA ARG A 6 21.10 3.45 -16.42
C ARG A 6 21.88 4.14 -17.52
N HIS A 7 21.21 5.00 -18.28
CA HIS A 7 21.82 5.81 -19.33
C HIS A 7 21.41 7.27 -19.12
N ILE A 8 22.31 8.08 -18.58
CA ILE A 8 22.10 9.50 -18.33
C ILE A 8 23.17 10.28 -19.08
N GLU A 9 22.73 11.19 -19.93
CA GLU A 9 23.57 12.08 -20.72
C GLU A 9 24.04 13.28 -19.87
N LYS A 10 25.01 14.03 -20.39
CA LYS A 10 25.59 15.19 -19.68
C LYS A 10 24.62 16.35 -19.48
N ASP A 11 23.57 16.42 -20.29
CA ASP A 11 22.49 17.40 -20.18
C ASP A 11 21.47 17.05 -19.09
N GLY A 12 21.63 15.89 -18.42
CA GLY A 12 20.71 15.39 -17.42
C GLY A 12 19.57 14.56 -18.01
N SER A 13 19.39 14.55 -19.33
CA SER A 13 18.40 13.71 -19.99
C SER A 13 18.83 12.26 -19.94
N GLY A 14 17.88 11.34 -19.90
CA GLY A 14 18.25 9.95 -19.77
C GLY A 14 17.11 8.98 -19.63
N ARG A 15 17.50 7.72 -19.71
CA ARG A 15 16.61 6.57 -19.63
C ARG A 15 17.13 5.59 -18.59
N ILE A 16 16.24 5.16 -17.70
CA ILE A 16 16.54 4.18 -16.66
C ILE A 16 15.55 3.04 -16.78
N THR A 17 16.08 1.82 -16.84
CA THR A 17 15.28 0.57 -16.86
C THR A 17 15.36 -0.09 -15.51
N ILE A 18 14.21 -0.35 -14.93
CA ILE A 18 14.04 -0.81 -13.55
C ILE A 18 13.03 -1.94 -13.50
N VAL A 19 13.25 -2.86 -12.56
CA VAL A 19 12.35 -3.95 -12.21
C VAL A 19 11.91 -3.73 -10.77
N PRO A 20 10.63 -3.41 -10.52
CA PRO A 20 10.09 -3.40 -9.17
C PRO A 20 9.98 -4.84 -8.67
N GLU A 21 10.42 -5.10 -7.45
CA GLU A 21 10.42 -6.43 -6.82
C GLU A 21 9.34 -6.56 -5.75
N GLU A 22 8.96 -5.44 -5.12
CA GLU A 22 8.04 -5.37 -4.00
C GLU A 22 6.95 -4.30 -4.21
N ASP A 23 5.89 -4.35 -3.41
CA ASP A 23 4.79 -3.36 -3.43
C ASP A 23 5.29 -1.94 -3.11
N GLU A 24 6.31 -1.80 -2.27
CA GLU A 24 6.92 -0.50 -1.93
C GLU A 24 7.59 0.16 -3.14
N ASP A 25 8.12 -0.63 -4.07
CA ASP A 25 8.70 -0.11 -5.29
C ASP A 25 7.65 0.59 -6.17
N MET A 26 6.38 0.18 -6.12
CA MET A 26 5.29 0.87 -6.83
C MET A 26 5.08 2.28 -6.29
N TYR A 27 5.24 2.49 -4.98
CA TYR A 27 5.18 3.83 -4.38
C TYR A 27 6.38 4.69 -4.79
N HIS A 28 7.57 4.10 -4.88
CA HIS A 28 8.75 4.81 -5.40
C HIS A 28 8.57 5.21 -6.86
N LEU A 29 8.02 4.30 -7.69
CA LEU A 29 7.71 4.56 -9.10
C LEU A 29 6.67 5.68 -9.26
N TYR A 30 5.60 5.65 -8.46
CA TYR A 30 4.57 6.69 -8.46
C TYR A 30 5.17 8.08 -8.23
N ASN A 31 6.13 8.16 -7.31
CA ASN A 31 6.83 9.39 -6.94
C ASN A 31 7.98 9.76 -7.88
N LEU A 32 8.32 8.90 -8.83
CA LEU A 32 9.37 9.12 -9.82
C LEU A 32 8.79 9.52 -11.18
N ILE A 33 7.61 9.00 -11.52
CA ILE A 33 6.94 9.25 -12.80
C ILE A 33 6.11 10.52 -12.69
N GLU A 34 6.44 11.50 -13.52
CA GLU A 34 5.79 12.80 -13.58
C GLU A 34 5.07 13.00 -14.92
N GLN A 35 4.21 14.02 -14.99
CA GLN A 35 3.52 14.37 -16.23
C GLN A 35 4.53 14.85 -17.28
N GLY A 36 4.41 14.34 -18.51
CA GLY A 36 5.34 14.64 -19.62
C GLY A 36 6.49 13.64 -19.77
N ASP A 37 6.74 12.79 -18.76
CA ASP A 37 7.72 11.71 -18.88
C ASP A 37 7.28 10.67 -19.92
N ARG A 38 8.24 9.91 -20.45
CA ARG A 38 7.96 8.77 -21.32
C ARG A 38 8.20 7.46 -20.59
N VAL A 39 7.16 6.65 -20.46
CA VAL A 39 7.22 5.34 -19.81
C VAL A 39 7.00 4.25 -20.84
N ARG A 40 7.92 3.29 -20.89
CA ARG A 40 7.84 2.10 -21.73
C ARG A 40 7.66 0.86 -20.86
N ALA A 41 6.54 0.15 -21.04
CA ALA A 41 6.24 -1.08 -20.32
C ALA A 41 5.42 -2.05 -21.17
N ALA A 42 5.31 -3.29 -20.70
CA ALA A 42 4.45 -4.30 -21.32
C ALA A 42 2.98 -4.01 -21.03
N ALA A 43 2.15 -4.04 -22.07
CA ALA A 43 0.71 -3.82 -22.04
C ALA A 43 -0.03 -4.95 -22.73
N VAL A 44 -1.30 -5.13 -22.37
CA VAL A 44 -2.18 -6.07 -23.06
C VAL A 44 -3.26 -5.28 -23.78
N ARG A 45 -3.37 -5.45 -25.10
CA ARG A 45 -4.43 -4.85 -25.90
C ARG A 45 -5.28 -5.93 -26.54
N ARG A 46 -6.60 -5.73 -26.50
CA ARG A 46 -7.52 -6.50 -27.33
C ARG A 46 -7.49 -5.89 -28.74
N VAL A 47 -7.03 -6.67 -29.70
CA VAL A 47 -6.99 -6.29 -31.12
C VAL A 47 -8.13 -7.03 -31.82
N GLN A 48 -8.91 -6.29 -32.61
CA GLN A 48 -9.90 -6.87 -33.51
C GLN A 48 -9.25 -7.01 -34.88
N SER A 49 -9.24 -8.23 -35.42
CA SER A 49 -8.86 -8.49 -36.81
C SER A 49 -10.09 -8.85 -37.61
N GLU A 50 -10.24 -8.22 -38.77
CA GLU A 50 -11.28 -8.54 -39.73
C GLU A 50 -10.69 -9.47 -40.79
N SER A 51 -11.27 -10.67 -40.94
CA SER A 51 -10.86 -11.61 -41.99
C SER A 51 -11.38 -11.15 -43.36
N SER A 52 -10.78 -11.62 -44.44
CA SER A 52 -11.26 -11.38 -45.82
C SER A 52 -12.70 -11.85 -46.07
N THR A 53 -13.23 -12.72 -45.21
CA THR A 53 -14.61 -13.22 -45.22
C THR A 53 -15.58 -12.39 -44.37
N GLY A 54 -15.15 -11.23 -43.84
CA GLY A 54 -15.99 -10.32 -43.06
C GLY A 54 -16.27 -10.78 -41.62
N SER A 55 -15.55 -11.78 -41.12
CA SER A 55 -15.67 -12.22 -39.72
C SER A 55 -14.74 -11.39 -38.84
N ILE A 56 -15.28 -10.84 -37.74
CA ILE A 56 -14.51 -10.08 -36.75
C ILE A 56 -14.07 -11.04 -35.65
N GLU A 57 -12.76 -11.28 -35.56
CA GLU A 57 -12.17 -12.05 -34.49
C GLU A 57 -11.40 -11.13 -33.53
N SER A 58 -11.55 -11.35 -32.23
CA SER A 58 -10.86 -10.56 -31.22
C SER A 58 -9.86 -11.39 -30.45
N HIS A 59 -8.60 -10.99 -30.46
CA HIS A 59 -7.53 -11.67 -29.73
C HIS A 59 -6.77 -10.69 -28.84
N ARG A 60 -6.19 -11.20 -27.75
CA ARG A 60 -5.39 -10.41 -26.80
C ARG A 60 -3.92 -10.49 -27.22
N VAL A 61 -3.32 -9.34 -27.47
CA VAL A 61 -1.90 -9.23 -27.83
C VAL A 61 -1.16 -8.57 -26.66
N ARG A 62 -0.03 -9.15 -26.28
CA ARG A 62 0.95 -8.51 -25.39
C ARG A 62 1.89 -7.69 -26.24
N LEU A 63 2.06 -6.42 -25.92
CA LEU A 63 2.94 -5.51 -26.65
C LEU A 63 3.68 -4.59 -25.68
N ASN A 64 4.84 -4.07 -26.10
CA ASN A 64 5.54 -3.02 -25.37
C ASN A 64 5.13 -1.67 -25.93
N LEU A 65 4.56 -0.82 -25.08
CA LEU A 65 4.11 0.52 -25.45
C LEU A 65 4.94 1.56 -24.73
N THR A 66 5.29 2.61 -25.47
CA THR A 66 5.91 3.81 -24.94
C THR A 66 4.88 4.93 -24.96
N ILE A 67 4.47 5.38 -23.77
CA ILE A 67 3.48 6.44 -23.59
C ILE A 67 4.12 7.68 -22.97
N GLU A 68 3.64 8.85 -23.36
CA GLU A 68 3.83 10.10 -22.64
C GLU A 68 2.78 10.23 -21.55
N VAL A 69 3.25 10.41 -20.32
CA VAL A 69 2.44 10.38 -19.11
C VAL A 69 1.55 11.61 -19.03
N VAL A 70 0.25 11.38 -18.92
CA VAL A 70 -0.74 12.43 -18.66
C VAL A 70 -1.23 12.36 -17.21
N LYS A 71 -1.44 11.15 -16.69
CA LYS A 71 -1.93 10.93 -15.33
C LYS A 71 -1.40 9.62 -14.75
N THR A 72 -1.04 9.65 -13.48
CA THR A 72 -0.71 8.47 -12.68
C THR A 72 -1.80 8.22 -11.63
N THR A 73 -2.02 6.96 -11.27
CA THR A 73 -2.97 6.57 -10.21
C THR A 73 -2.37 5.40 -9.45
N PHE A 74 -2.26 5.54 -8.13
CA PHE A 74 -1.64 4.56 -7.24
C PHE A 74 -2.66 4.09 -6.21
N ASP A 75 -2.74 2.78 -6.01
CA ASP A 75 -3.51 2.15 -4.94
C ASP A 75 -2.58 1.22 -4.14
N ALA A 76 -2.44 1.51 -2.85
CA ALA A 76 -1.57 0.77 -1.93
C ALA A 76 -2.19 -0.53 -1.39
N THR A 77 -3.50 -0.75 -1.58
CA THR A 77 -4.25 -1.76 -0.81
C THR A 77 -4.82 -2.90 -1.63
N GLY A 78 -4.73 -2.86 -2.97
CA GLY A 78 -5.32 -3.88 -3.86
C GLY A 78 -6.84 -4.08 -3.69
N SER A 79 -7.47 -3.28 -2.82
CA SER A 79 -8.88 -3.32 -2.55
C SER A 79 -9.52 -2.39 -3.56
N SER A 80 -10.12 -2.98 -4.59
CA SER A 80 -11.10 -2.35 -5.47
C SER A 80 -12.36 -1.93 -4.69
N ALA A 81 -12.20 -1.12 -3.65
CA ALA A 81 -13.26 -0.36 -3.04
C ALA A 81 -13.57 0.80 -4.00
N PRO A 82 -14.82 0.96 -4.47
CA PRO A 82 -15.17 2.08 -5.31
C PRO A 82 -14.85 3.40 -4.58
N PRO A 83 -14.47 4.46 -5.33
CA PRO A 83 -14.21 5.75 -4.72
C PRO A 83 -15.45 6.21 -3.94
N ASP A 84 -15.22 6.62 -2.71
CA ASP A 84 -16.19 7.19 -1.79
C ASP A 84 -17.07 8.23 -2.52
N PRO A 85 -18.42 8.15 -2.46
CA PRO A 85 -19.33 9.01 -3.24
C PRO A 85 -19.26 10.51 -2.92
N SER A 86 -18.48 10.93 -1.92
CA SER A 86 -18.30 12.34 -1.57
C SER A 86 -17.38 13.10 -2.54
N ALA A 87 -16.53 12.41 -3.31
CA ALA A 87 -15.60 13.04 -4.26
C ALA A 87 -16.23 13.38 -5.62
N ALA A 88 -17.40 12.81 -5.94
CA ALA A 88 -18.08 13.03 -7.22
C ALA A 88 -18.95 14.31 -7.25
N ALA A 89 -19.26 14.88 -6.08
CA ALA A 89 -20.18 16.02 -5.98
C ALA A 89 -19.57 17.38 -6.38
N VAL A 90 -18.24 17.48 -6.46
CA VAL A 90 -17.55 18.76 -6.71
C VAL A 90 -17.34 19.06 -8.20
N ALA A 91 -17.55 18.09 -9.09
CA ALA A 91 -17.33 18.26 -10.54
C ALA A 91 -18.62 18.47 -11.37
N ALA A 92 -19.81 18.41 -10.74
CA ALA A 92 -21.10 18.44 -11.46
C ALA A 92 -21.79 19.82 -11.51
N ALA A 93 -21.12 20.89 -11.09
CA ALA A 93 -21.67 22.24 -11.14
C ALA A 93 -21.17 23.04 -12.36
N SER A 94 -21.45 22.56 -13.58
CA SER A 94 -21.66 23.44 -14.73
C SER A 94 -22.28 22.67 -15.90
N THR A 95 -23.19 23.35 -16.60
CA THR A 95 -23.87 22.99 -17.85
C THR A 95 -25.03 21.98 -17.79
N SER A 96 -26.23 22.57 -17.73
CA SER A 96 -27.52 22.00 -18.13
C SER A 96 -27.65 21.89 -19.66
N SER A 97 -28.14 20.76 -20.17
CA SER A 97 -29.21 20.67 -21.19
C SER A 97 -29.47 19.21 -21.62
N ALA A 98 -30.67 18.99 -22.17
CA ALA A 98 -31.44 17.76 -22.16
C ALA A 98 -31.13 16.74 -23.30
N ALA A 99 -31.66 15.53 -23.06
CA ALA A 99 -32.10 14.50 -24.03
C ALA A 99 -31.04 13.58 -24.67
N ASN A 100 -31.05 12.28 -24.32
CA ASN A 100 -31.86 11.26 -25.01
C ASN A 100 -31.39 9.85 -24.53
N GLU A 101 -32.32 9.04 -24.05
CA GLU A 101 -32.05 7.65 -23.64
C GLU A 101 -31.88 6.77 -24.88
N LYS A 102 -30.72 6.11 -25.00
CA LYS A 102 -30.55 4.90 -25.81
C LYS A 102 -29.62 3.94 -25.08
N GLU A 103 -30.17 2.76 -24.79
CA GLU A 103 -29.48 1.58 -24.30
C GLU A 103 -28.22 1.30 -25.13
N VAL A 104 -27.06 1.34 -24.47
CA VAL A 104 -25.83 0.73 -24.97
C VAL A 104 -25.30 -0.18 -23.87
N SER A 105 -25.53 -1.47 -24.11
CA SER A 105 -24.71 -2.62 -23.76
C SER A 105 -23.55 -2.32 -22.81
N ARG A 106 -23.75 -2.67 -21.52
CA ARG A 106 -22.68 -2.81 -20.55
C ARG A 106 -21.76 -3.96 -20.98
N SER A 107 -20.77 -3.65 -21.81
CA SER A 107 -19.59 -4.50 -21.97
C SER A 107 -18.80 -4.43 -20.67
N ALA A 108 -18.91 -5.51 -19.91
CA ALA A 108 -18.19 -5.76 -18.68
C ALA A 108 -16.72 -5.34 -18.79
N ALA A 109 -16.29 -4.51 -17.84
CA ALA A 109 -14.90 -4.35 -17.46
C ALA A 109 -14.40 -5.73 -17.01
N VAL A 110 -13.66 -6.43 -17.88
CA VAL A 110 -13.06 -7.71 -17.56
C VAL A 110 -11.74 -7.44 -16.85
N GLY A 111 -11.74 -7.73 -15.55
CA GLY A 111 -10.79 -8.67 -14.96
C GLY A 111 -9.33 -8.22 -14.89
N GLY A 112 -9.06 -7.27 -14.00
CA GLY A 112 -7.84 -7.38 -13.19
C GLY A 112 -8.06 -8.55 -12.23
N ALA A 113 -7.27 -9.60 -12.38
CA ALA A 113 -7.15 -10.64 -11.36
C ALA A 113 -6.87 -9.94 -10.02
N GLY A 114 -7.55 -10.36 -8.95
CA GLY A 114 -7.30 -9.85 -7.60
C GLY A 114 -5.83 -10.03 -7.25
N GLY A 115 -5.06 -8.98 -7.46
CA GLY A 115 -3.70 -8.85 -6.99
C GLY A 115 -3.78 -8.31 -5.57
N ASP A 116 -3.49 -9.16 -4.60
CA ASP A 116 -3.18 -8.73 -3.25
C ASP A 116 -1.83 -8.00 -3.34
N GLY A 117 -1.84 -6.68 -3.56
CA GLY A 117 -0.63 -5.88 -3.78
C GLY A 117 -0.90 -4.46 -4.27
N ALA A 118 0.14 -3.62 -4.26
CA ALA A 118 0.03 -2.24 -4.71
C ALA A 118 -0.05 -2.18 -6.24
N THR A 119 -0.94 -1.34 -6.79
CA THR A 119 -1.11 -1.18 -8.23
C THR A 119 -0.84 0.25 -8.66
N LEU A 120 -0.10 0.41 -9.76
CA LEU A 120 0.23 1.70 -10.35
C LEU A 120 -0.22 1.73 -11.81
N GLN A 121 -1.18 2.61 -12.09
CA GLN A 121 -1.70 2.85 -13.44
C GLN A 121 -1.14 4.15 -13.99
N VAL A 122 -0.64 4.10 -15.22
CA VAL A 122 -0.09 5.25 -15.93
C VAL A 122 -0.88 5.45 -17.22
N ALA A 123 -1.69 6.50 -17.26
CA ALA A 123 -2.48 6.87 -18.44
C ALA A 123 -1.73 7.92 -19.27
N GLY A 124 -1.71 7.72 -20.58
CA GLY A 124 -0.93 8.57 -21.47
C GLY A 124 -1.26 8.39 -22.95
N ARG A 125 -0.50 9.09 -23.79
CA ARG A 125 -0.59 8.99 -25.25
C ARG A 125 0.61 8.22 -25.80
N VAL A 126 0.38 7.35 -26.78
CA VAL A 126 1.47 6.57 -27.41
C VAL A 126 2.36 7.48 -28.27
N VAL A 127 3.67 7.47 -28.03
CA VAL A 127 4.66 8.33 -28.72
C VAL A 127 5.56 7.55 -29.69
N GLU A 128 5.69 6.23 -29.49
CA GLU A 128 6.45 5.36 -30.40
C GLU A 128 5.50 4.54 -31.28
N GLU A 129 5.88 4.32 -32.53
CA GLU A 129 5.09 3.50 -33.45
C GLU A 129 5.00 2.06 -32.96
N ASN A 130 3.80 1.46 -33.09
CA ASN A 130 3.57 0.07 -32.72
C ASN A 130 2.62 -0.58 -33.74
N PRO A 131 2.86 -1.84 -34.16
CA PRO A 131 2.03 -2.53 -35.15
C PRO A 131 0.53 -2.59 -34.81
N HIS A 132 0.18 -2.57 -33.52
CA HIS A 132 -1.21 -2.72 -33.07
C HIS A 132 -1.83 -1.44 -32.51
N VAL A 133 -1.06 -0.34 -32.40
CA VAL A 133 -1.52 0.90 -31.77
C VAL A 133 -1.09 2.11 -32.58
N LYS A 134 -2.08 2.93 -32.96
CA LYS A 134 -1.84 4.19 -33.67
C LYS A 134 -1.07 5.17 -32.77
N MET A 135 -0.14 5.89 -33.37
CA MET A 135 0.53 7.04 -32.75
C MET A 135 -0.50 8.04 -32.22
N GLY A 136 -0.26 8.57 -31.02
CA GLY A 136 -1.13 9.52 -30.35
C GLY A 136 -2.40 8.92 -29.71
N ALA A 137 -2.66 7.63 -29.87
CA ALA A 137 -3.78 6.98 -29.19
C ALA A 137 -3.58 6.97 -27.67
N TYR A 138 -4.67 7.16 -26.94
CA TYR A 138 -4.65 7.03 -25.49
C TYR A 138 -4.57 5.56 -25.07
N HIS A 139 -3.74 5.30 -24.06
CA HIS A 139 -3.62 4.00 -23.43
C HIS A 139 -3.26 4.14 -21.96
N THR A 140 -3.65 3.14 -21.17
CA THR A 140 -3.30 3.03 -19.76
C THR A 140 -2.38 1.82 -19.60
N LEU A 141 -1.19 2.05 -19.05
CA LEU A 141 -0.26 1.00 -18.66
C LEU A 141 -0.54 0.62 -17.21
N ASP A 142 -0.89 -0.65 -16.99
CA ASP A 142 -0.91 -1.25 -15.66
C ASP A 142 0.49 -1.78 -15.35
N LEU A 143 1.19 -1.11 -14.43
CA LEU A 143 2.52 -1.54 -13.98
C LEU A 143 2.34 -2.66 -12.95
N GLU A 144 3.06 -3.75 -13.16
CA GLU A 144 3.04 -4.93 -12.29
C GLU A 144 4.41 -5.11 -11.62
N VAL A 145 4.40 -5.69 -10.41
CA VAL A 145 5.61 -6.14 -9.73
C VAL A 145 6.30 -7.22 -10.57
N ASN A 146 7.62 -7.28 -10.50
CA ASN A 146 8.51 -8.18 -11.24
C ASN A 146 8.50 -8.01 -12.77
N ARG A 147 7.94 -6.91 -13.30
CA ARG A 147 8.02 -6.58 -14.73
C ARG A 147 8.93 -5.38 -14.97
N ALA A 148 9.87 -5.53 -15.90
CA ALA A 148 10.74 -4.44 -16.30
C ALA A 148 9.95 -3.31 -16.96
N LEU A 149 10.25 -2.08 -16.55
CA LEU A 149 9.77 -0.87 -17.18
C LEU A 149 10.93 0.10 -17.39
N THR A 150 10.77 1.00 -18.34
CA THR A 150 11.79 1.96 -18.71
C THR A 150 11.20 3.37 -18.65
N ILE A 151 11.78 4.22 -17.80
CA ILE A 151 11.40 5.62 -17.64
C ILE A 151 12.42 6.46 -18.40
N THR A 152 11.94 7.35 -19.26
CA THR A 152 12.76 8.35 -19.96
C THR A 152 12.29 9.73 -19.51
N LYS A 153 13.22 10.52 -18.96
CA LYS A 153 13.00 11.89 -18.51
C LYS A 153 13.86 12.86 -19.30
N GLU A 154 13.39 14.10 -19.39
CA GLU A 154 14.16 15.22 -19.94
C GLU A 154 15.30 15.65 -19.00
N SER A 155 15.08 15.61 -17.68
CA SER A 155 16.14 15.81 -16.69
C SER A 155 16.02 14.84 -15.50
N TRP A 156 17.13 14.24 -15.10
CA TRP A 156 17.27 13.43 -13.89
C TRP A 156 17.92 14.26 -12.78
N ASP A 157 17.07 14.91 -11.99
CA ASP A 157 17.52 15.72 -10.85
C ASP A 157 18.12 14.88 -9.70
N ALA A 158 18.84 15.53 -8.78
CA ALA A 158 19.47 14.88 -7.63
C ALA A 158 18.45 14.12 -6.75
N VAL A 159 17.26 14.68 -6.56
CA VAL A 159 16.18 14.06 -5.77
C VAL A 159 15.69 12.76 -6.41
N HIS A 160 15.61 12.71 -7.74
CA HIS A 160 15.26 11.49 -8.47
C HIS A 160 16.30 10.39 -8.25
N LEU A 161 17.58 10.75 -8.32
CA LEU A 161 18.70 9.83 -8.14
C LEU A 161 18.82 9.34 -6.70
N GLU A 162 18.59 10.22 -5.72
CA GLU A 162 18.53 9.87 -4.31
C GLU A 162 17.40 8.88 -4.04
N ARG A 163 16.18 9.16 -4.53
CA ARG A 163 15.02 8.26 -4.39
C ARG A 163 15.24 6.89 -5.06
N LEU A 164 15.89 6.87 -6.23
CA LEU A 164 16.34 5.62 -6.87
C LEU A 164 17.37 4.87 -6.03
N GLY A 165 18.30 5.59 -5.39
CA GLY A 165 19.26 5.02 -4.45
C GLY A 165 18.59 4.39 -3.23
N GLU A 166 17.68 5.12 -2.59
CA GLU A 166 16.91 4.65 -1.41
C GLU A 166 16.15 3.36 -1.72
N SER A 167 15.44 3.33 -2.86
CA SER A 167 14.64 2.18 -3.28
C SER A 167 15.48 0.94 -3.70
N THR A 168 16.77 1.11 -3.93
CA THR A 168 17.69 0.00 -4.29
C THR A 168 18.34 -0.64 -3.05
N ASP A 169 18.39 0.05 -1.91
CA ASP A 169 19.03 -0.46 -0.70
C ASP A 169 18.15 -1.51 0.01
N VAL A 170 18.64 -2.75 0.05
CA VAL A 170 17.97 -3.87 0.72
C VAL A 170 17.99 -3.69 2.25
N SER A 171 18.94 -2.93 2.79
CA SER A 171 19.15 -2.77 4.24
C SER A 171 18.05 -1.96 4.92
N GLN A 172 17.36 -1.10 4.17
CA GLN A 172 16.31 -0.21 4.70
C GLN A 172 14.90 -0.83 4.67
N ARG A 173 14.73 -2.05 4.16
CA ARG A 173 13.46 -2.78 4.04
C ARG A 173 12.89 -3.29 5.37
N ALA A 174 13.04 -2.52 6.45
CA ALA A 174 12.62 -2.92 7.78
C ALA A 174 11.08 -2.94 7.88
N GLU A 175 10.49 -4.11 7.72
CA GLU A 175 9.05 -4.30 7.93
C GLU A 175 8.74 -4.42 9.43
N VAL A 176 8.06 -3.40 9.97
CA VAL A 176 7.56 -3.38 11.34
C VAL A 176 6.07 -3.67 11.29
N GLY A 177 5.62 -4.70 12.00
CA GLY A 177 4.20 -4.94 12.20
C GLY A 177 3.66 -4.07 13.33
N ALA A 178 2.48 -3.49 13.18
CA ALA A 178 1.79 -2.83 14.29
C ALA A 178 0.32 -3.25 14.35
N VAL A 179 -0.15 -3.53 15.55
CA VAL A 179 -1.54 -3.85 15.84
C VAL A 179 -2.04 -2.84 16.85
N VAL A 180 -2.94 -1.97 16.41
CA VAL A 180 -3.65 -1.04 17.28
C VAL A 180 -4.92 -1.72 17.76
N LEU A 181 -5.08 -1.82 19.08
CA LEU A 181 -6.15 -2.53 19.75
C LEU A 181 -7.00 -1.52 20.51
N GLY A 182 -8.31 -1.74 20.51
CA GLY A 182 -9.29 -1.05 21.34
C GLY A 182 -10.33 -2.03 21.87
N ASP A 183 -11.39 -1.47 22.47
CA ASP A 183 -12.50 -2.26 23.00
C ASP A 183 -13.43 -2.70 21.86
N GLY A 184 -13.08 -3.82 21.23
CA GLY A 184 -13.83 -4.42 20.12
C GLY A 184 -13.35 -4.01 18.72
N THR A 185 -12.47 -3.02 18.63
CA THR A 185 -11.84 -2.61 17.37
C THR A 185 -10.38 -2.98 17.34
N ALA A 186 -9.87 -3.46 16.21
CA ALA A 186 -8.44 -3.61 15.98
C ALA A 186 -8.06 -3.22 14.55
N ALA A 187 -6.90 -2.60 14.39
CA ALA A 187 -6.32 -2.29 13.09
C ALA A 187 -4.95 -2.97 12.99
N VAL A 188 -4.83 -3.91 12.05
CA VAL A 188 -3.57 -4.57 11.72
C VAL A 188 -2.91 -3.80 10.61
N CYS A 189 -1.74 -3.25 10.90
CA CYS A 189 -0.97 -2.39 10.03
C CYS A 189 0.42 -2.98 9.79
N LEU A 190 0.91 -2.83 8.58
CA LEU A 190 2.30 -3.07 8.21
C LEU A 190 2.95 -1.71 7.96
N LEU A 191 4.03 -1.43 8.67
CA LEU A 191 4.83 -0.22 8.49
C LEU A 191 6.04 -0.64 7.66
N THR A 192 6.09 -0.14 6.43
CA THR A 192 7.26 -0.21 5.56
C THR A 192 8.10 1.07 5.72
N GLY A 193 9.20 1.22 4.98
CA GLY A 193 10.05 2.39 5.08
C GLY A 193 9.34 3.70 4.70
N HIS A 194 8.40 3.63 3.76
CA HIS A 194 7.77 4.79 3.14
C HIS A 194 6.25 4.86 3.28
N MET A 195 5.59 3.78 3.70
CA MET A 195 4.14 3.76 3.88
C MET A 195 3.67 2.93 5.08
N THR A 196 2.52 3.31 5.63
CA THR A 196 1.78 2.49 6.59
C THR A 196 0.57 1.89 5.88
N VAL A 197 0.62 0.58 5.63
CA VAL A 197 -0.46 -0.15 4.96
C VAL A 197 -1.36 -0.78 6.02
N VAL A 198 -2.62 -0.36 6.06
CA VAL A 198 -3.63 -1.02 6.90
C VAL A 198 -4.11 -2.27 6.17
N ARG A 199 -3.68 -3.44 6.62
CA ARG A 199 -4.01 -4.73 5.98
C ARG A 199 -5.42 -5.18 6.31
N GLN A 200 -5.87 -4.98 7.56
CA GLN A 200 -7.22 -5.34 7.97
C GLN A 200 -7.69 -4.48 9.14
N ARG A 201 -8.97 -4.08 9.09
CA ARG A 201 -9.70 -3.52 10.22
C ARG A 201 -10.69 -4.57 10.73
N ILE A 202 -10.67 -4.80 12.03
CA ILE A 202 -11.54 -5.72 12.75
C ILE A 202 -12.45 -4.86 13.61
N ASP A 203 -13.75 -5.05 13.49
CA ASP A 203 -14.75 -4.40 14.34
C ASP A 203 -15.73 -5.46 14.84
N VAL A 204 -15.72 -5.67 16.15
CA VAL A 204 -16.58 -6.61 16.87
C VAL A 204 -17.32 -5.81 17.92
N PRO A 205 -18.64 -5.63 17.79
CA PRO A 205 -19.41 -4.87 18.77
C PRO A 205 -19.46 -5.62 20.09
N ILE A 206 -18.76 -5.13 21.12
CA ILE A 206 -18.77 -5.70 22.46
C ILE A 206 -19.91 -5.06 23.26
N PRO A 207 -20.90 -5.85 23.73
CA PRO A 207 -22.00 -5.33 24.54
C PRO A 207 -21.47 -4.75 25.86
N ARG A 208 -21.86 -3.51 26.17
CA ARG A 208 -21.53 -2.90 27.47
C ARG A 208 -22.29 -3.60 28.59
N LYS A 209 -21.61 -3.84 29.73
CA LYS A 209 -22.21 -4.43 30.92
C LYS A 209 -23.38 -3.54 31.40
N ARG A 210 -24.61 -4.05 31.28
CA ARG A 210 -25.84 -3.41 31.79
C ARG A 210 -26.52 -4.35 32.77
N LYS A 211 -27.22 -3.78 33.76
CA LYS A 211 -28.04 -4.53 34.71
C LYS A 211 -29.16 -5.23 33.93
N GLY A 212 -29.11 -6.56 33.85
CA GLY A 212 -30.08 -7.40 33.12
C GLY A 212 -29.52 -8.14 31.89
N LEU A 213 -28.31 -7.82 31.43
CA LEU A 213 -27.64 -8.60 30.37
C LEU A 213 -26.72 -9.65 31.02
N PRO A 214 -26.70 -10.92 30.55
CA PRO A 214 -25.78 -11.92 31.06
C PRO A 214 -24.33 -11.45 30.85
N ALA A 215 -23.51 -11.44 31.91
CA ALA A 215 -22.09 -11.10 31.82
C ALA A 215 -21.36 -11.99 30.78
N THR A 216 -21.83 -13.23 30.63
CA THR A 216 -21.36 -14.22 29.65
C THR A 216 -21.46 -13.78 28.19
N ALA A 217 -22.38 -12.87 27.85
CA ALA A 217 -22.52 -12.37 26.47
C ALA A 217 -21.34 -11.45 26.07
N ALA A 218 -20.89 -10.60 27.01
CA ALA A 218 -19.73 -9.74 26.79
C ALA A 218 -18.45 -10.58 26.71
N ASP A 219 -18.28 -11.54 27.62
CA ASP A 219 -17.09 -12.40 27.65
C ASP A 219 -16.95 -13.24 26.37
N LYS A 220 -18.07 -13.75 25.84
CA LYS A 220 -18.09 -14.48 24.57
C LYS A 220 -17.76 -13.59 23.36
N ALA A 221 -18.19 -12.33 23.37
CA ALA A 221 -17.84 -11.37 22.33
C ALA A 221 -16.34 -11.03 22.35
N THR A 222 -15.78 -10.79 23.54
CA THR A 222 -14.34 -10.56 23.73
C THR A 222 -13.50 -11.74 23.27
N ALA A 223 -13.91 -12.97 23.61
CA ALA A 223 -13.21 -14.18 23.15
C ALA A 223 -13.22 -14.30 21.61
N ARG A 224 -14.35 -13.98 20.96
CA ARG A 224 -14.44 -13.94 19.49
C ARG A 224 -13.52 -12.88 18.89
N PHE A 225 -13.47 -11.70 19.49
CA PHE A 225 -12.58 -10.62 19.08
C PHE A 225 -11.10 -11.06 19.13
N TYR A 226 -10.67 -11.68 20.23
CA TYR A 226 -9.29 -12.16 20.35
C TYR A 226 -8.94 -13.25 19.33
N VAL A 227 -9.87 -14.16 19.03
CA VAL A 227 -9.66 -15.16 17.97
C VAL A 227 -9.53 -14.51 16.58
N GLN A 228 -10.32 -13.48 16.28
CA GLN A 228 -10.20 -12.75 15.02
C GLN A 228 -8.87 -12.00 14.91
N VAL A 229 -8.43 -11.34 16.00
CA VAL A 229 -7.12 -10.68 16.06
C VAL A 229 -5.99 -11.68 15.87
N TYR A 230 -6.05 -12.85 16.53
CA TYR A 230 -5.06 -13.91 16.36
C TYR A 230 -4.96 -14.38 14.90
N ASN A 231 -6.10 -14.68 14.28
CA ASN A 231 -6.13 -15.13 12.88
C ASN A 231 -5.58 -14.05 11.93
N ALA A 232 -5.89 -12.77 12.19
CA ALA A 232 -5.38 -11.66 11.40
C ALA A 232 -3.86 -11.49 11.59
N VAL A 233 -3.35 -11.64 12.81
CA VAL A 233 -1.91 -11.56 13.08
C VAL A 233 -1.16 -12.67 12.36
N VAL A 234 -1.60 -13.93 12.47
CA VAL A 234 -0.93 -15.06 11.83
C VAL A 234 -1.00 -14.98 10.30
N LYS A 235 -2.13 -14.52 9.75
CA LYS A 235 -2.33 -14.43 8.29
C LYS A 235 -1.62 -13.23 7.66
N LEU A 236 -1.64 -12.07 8.31
CA LEU A 236 -1.24 -10.79 7.70
C LEU A 236 0.16 -10.35 8.11
N LEU A 237 0.60 -10.66 9.34
CA LEU A 237 1.98 -10.45 9.74
C LEU A 237 2.75 -11.71 9.35
N GLN A 238 3.50 -11.65 8.26
CA GLN A 238 4.44 -12.71 7.88
C GLN A 238 5.65 -12.68 8.85
N LEU A 239 5.43 -13.15 10.08
CA LEU A 239 6.33 -13.05 11.25
C LEU A 239 7.81 -13.43 11.06
N PRO A 240 8.22 -14.35 10.16
CA PRO A 240 9.66 -14.55 9.90
C PRO A 240 10.32 -13.32 9.26
N ALA A 241 9.61 -12.56 8.42
CA ALA A 241 10.16 -11.40 7.71
C ALA A 241 10.22 -10.14 8.59
N LEU A 242 9.31 -10.00 9.56
CA LEU A 242 9.22 -8.80 10.39
C LEU A 242 10.34 -8.72 11.43
N ARG A 243 10.90 -7.51 11.60
CA ARG A 243 11.90 -7.22 12.64
C ARG A 243 11.26 -7.08 14.02
N LEU A 244 10.09 -6.45 14.08
CA LEU A 244 9.39 -6.11 15.30
C LEU A 244 7.88 -6.13 15.07
N VAL A 245 7.12 -6.52 16.09
CA VAL A 245 5.65 -6.41 16.14
C VAL A 245 5.25 -5.58 17.35
N ILE A 246 4.53 -4.49 17.12
CA ILE A 246 4.06 -3.57 18.14
C ILE A 246 2.59 -3.87 18.47
N LEU A 247 2.28 -4.08 19.74
CA LEU A 247 0.91 -4.13 20.26
C LEU A 247 0.62 -2.82 21.01
N ALA A 248 -0.23 -1.99 20.45
CA ALA A 248 -0.64 -0.72 21.03
C ALA A 248 -2.09 -0.79 21.49
N SER A 249 -2.38 -0.40 22.74
CA SER A 249 -3.76 -0.23 23.22
C SER A 249 -3.88 0.90 24.23
N PRO A 250 -5.06 1.56 24.31
CA PRO A 250 -5.44 2.28 25.51
C PRO A 250 -5.77 1.26 26.61
N GLY A 251 -5.20 1.43 27.80
CA GLY A 251 -5.42 0.52 28.92
C GLY A 251 -4.68 -0.83 28.81
N PHE A 252 -5.33 -1.90 29.29
CA PHE A 252 -4.72 -3.23 29.51
C PHE A 252 -5.04 -4.26 28.42
N THR A 253 -5.76 -3.88 27.36
CA THR A 253 -6.19 -4.80 26.30
C THR A 253 -5.01 -5.43 25.56
N ARG A 254 -3.91 -4.69 25.34
CA ARG A 254 -2.67 -5.23 24.75
C ARG A 254 -2.08 -6.39 25.57
N ASP A 255 -2.18 -6.34 26.90
CA ASP A 255 -1.59 -7.34 27.79
C ASP A 255 -2.44 -8.61 27.74
N SER A 256 -3.77 -8.45 27.80
CA SER A 256 -4.71 -9.56 27.63
C SER A 256 -4.61 -10.23 26.25
N VAL A 257 -4.45 -9.44 25.17
CA VAL A 257 -4.26 -9.96 23.81
C VAL A 257 -2.90 -10.64 23.68
N TYR A 258 -1.84 -10.07 24.24
CA TYR A 258 -0.51 -10.67 24.25
C TYR A 258 -0.54 -12.08 24.87
N ASP A 259 -1.11 -12.21 26.07
CA ASP A 259 -1.18 -13.50 26.76
C ASP A 259 -2.02 -14.50 25.93
N PHE A 260 -3.17 -14.07 25.42
CA PHE A 260 -4.03 -14.89 24.57
C PHE A 260 -3.33 -15.36 23.27
N LEU A 261 -2.54 -14.50 22.61
CA LEU A 261 -1.82 -14.85 21.38
C LEU A 261 -0.87 -16.03 21.61
N PHE A 262 -0.10 -16.03 22.71
CA PHE A 262 0.86 -17.09 23.00
C PHE A 262 0.24 -18.37 23.56
N GLU A 263 -0.85 -18.25 24.33
CA GLU A 263 -1.62 -19.40 24.78
C GLU A 263 -2.28 -20.13 23.60
N GLU A 264 -2.93 -19.38 22.71
CA GLU A 264 -3.60 -19.94 21.54
C GLU A 264 -2.60 -20.48 20.51
N ALA A 265 -1.42 -19.84 20.35
CA ALA A 265 -0.33 -20.39 19.55
C ALA A 265 0.16 -21.74 20.07
N THR A 266 0.30 -21.89 21.39
CA THR A 266 0.70 -23.16 22.01
C THR A 266 -0.38 -24.23 21.81
N ARG A 267 -1.65 -23.84 21.89
CA ARG A 267 -2.80 -24.73 21.67
C ARG A 267 -2.89 -25.24 20.23
N ARG A 268 -2.66 -24.37 19.24
CA ARG A 268 -2.74 -24.71 17.81
C ARG A 268 -1.47 -25.34 17.24
N GLY A 269 -0.35 -25.23 17.96
CA GLY A 269 0.93 -25.78 17.51
C GLY A 269 1.64 -24.94 16.45
N ASP A 270 1.32 -23.64 16.36
CA ASP A 270 1.94 -22.73 15.40
C ASP A 270 3.38 -22.42 15.78
N LYS A 271 4.33 -23.16 15.18
CA LYS A 271 5.77 -23.04 15.43
C LYS A 271 6.31 -21.61 15.24
N ILE A 272 5.64 -20.81 14.42
CA ILE A 272 5.99 -19.42 14.11
C ILE A 272 5.91 -18.51 15.36
N LEU A 273 4.99 -18.81 16.30
CA LEU A 273 4.74 -17.99 17.49
C LEU A 273 5.22 -18.66 18.81
N ILE A 274 5.58 -19.95 18.77
CA ILE A 274 6.01 -20.72 19.95
C ILE A 274 7.50 -20.46 20.31
N GLY A 275 8.30 -19.94 19.37
CA GLY A 275 9.73 -19.66 19.59
C GLY A 275 9.98 -18.52 20.60
N SER A 276 11.04 -18.67 21.40
CA SER A 276 11.55 -17.60 22.27
C SER A 276 11.95 -16.35 21.49
N GLU A 277 12.32 -16.51 20.22
CA GLU A 277 12.58 -15.42 19.27
C GLU A 277 11.32 -14.63 18.94
N ALA A 278 10.17 -15.29 18.73
CA ALA A 278 8.92 -14.61 18.43
C ALA A 278 8.52 -13.70 19.61
N ARG A 279 8.57 -14.22 20.84
CA ARG A 279 8.29 -13.43 22.06
C ARG A 279 9.15 -12.18 22.19
N ARG A 280 10.42 -12.24 21.79
CA ARG A 280 11.32 -11.07 21.81
C ARG A 280 10.97 -10.00 20.77
N LYS A 281 10.29 -10.38 19.68
CA LYS A 281 9.84 -9.46 18.63
C LYS A 281 8.56 -8.71 19.00
N PHE A 282 7.79 -9.15 20.00
CA PHE A 282 6.56 -8.46 20.41
C PHE A 282 6.86 -7.40 21.48
N LEU A 283 6.53 -6.14 21.18
CA LEU A 283 6.58 -5.03 22.13
C LEU A 283 5.16 -4.57 22.48
N LYS A 284 4.94 -4.27 23.76
CA LYS A 284 3.67 -3.79 24.30
C LYS A 284 3.81 -2.31 24.63
N ILE A 285 3.04 -1.43 23.97
CA ILE A 285 3.11 0.02 24.17
C ILE A 285 1.74 0.61 24.50
N HIS A 286 1.73 1.72 25.24
CA HIS A 286 0.52 2.48 25.54
C HIS A 286 0.19 3.42 24.40
N CYS A 287 -1.09 3.50 24.04
CA CYS A 287 -1.58 4.52 23.13
C CYS A 287 -2.81 5.21 23.69
N SER A 288 -3.00 6.47 23.33
CA SER A 288 -4.15 7.27 23.76
C SER A 288 -5.46 6.85 23.11
N SER A 289 -5.43 6.35 21.87
CA SER A 289 -6.62 5.99 21.10
C SER A 289 -6.45 4.68 20.31
N PRO A 290 -7.55 3.99 19.96
CA PRO A 290 -7.51 2.74 19.21
C PRO A 290 -7.51 2.95 17.68
N HIS A 291 -6.98 4.09 17.20
CA HIS A 291 -6.95 4.43 15.77
C HIS A 291 -5.53 4.47 15.21
N VAL A 292 -5.41 4.37 13.88
CA VAL A 292 -4.12 4.32 13.16
C VAL A 292 -3.25 5.55 13.46
N HIS A 293 -3.84 6.73 13.68
CA HIS A 293 -3.07 7.93 14.01
C HIS A 293 -2.29 7.81 15.33
N SER A 294 -2.72 6.95 16.25
CA SER A 294 -2.00 6.69 17.50
C SER A 294 -0.69 5.94 17.29
N LEU A 295 -0.45 5.36 16.11
CA LEU A 295 0.87 4.81 15.79
C LEU A 295 1.96 5.88 15.83
N MET A 296 1.65 7.13 15.46
CA MET A 296 2.62 8.23 15.56
C MET A 296 3.07 8.50 17.00
N GLU A 297 2.17 8.34 17.97
CA GLU A 297 2.48 8.46 19.41
C GLU A 297 3.32 7.26 19.88
N VAL A 298 2.92 6.06 19.48
CA VAL A 298 3.59 4.80 19.85
C VAL A 298 5.04 4.79 19.39
N LEU A 299 5.30 5.24 18.16
CA LEU A 299 6.64 5.29 17.58
C LEU A 299 7.55 6.34 18.23
N ARG A 300 6.99 7.36 18.89
CA ARG A 300 7.74 8.34 19.68
C ARG A 300 8.30 7.74 20.97
N SER A 301 7.70 6.64 21.45
CA SER A 301 8.08 6.05 22.73
C SER A 301 9.54 5.57 22.73
N PRO A 302 10.31 5.82 23.81
CA PRO A 302 11.73 5.47 23.86
C PRO A 302 12.00 3.97 23.74
N GLU A 303 11.05 3.14 24.17
CA GLU A 303 11.10 1.67 24.06
C GLU A 303 11.15 1.21 22.60
N VAL A 304 10.35 1.84 21.74
CA VAL A 304 10.31 1.56 20.29
C VAL A 304 11.54 2.14 19.62
N ASN A 305 11.89 3.38 19.95
CA ASN A 305 13.09 4.05 19.43
C ASN A 305 14.36 3.26 19.72
N ALA A 306 14.47 2.58 20.87
CA ALA A 306 15.63 1.78 21.20
C ALA A 306 15.85 0.59 20.24
N GLN A 307 14.76 -0.02 19.75
CA GLN A 307 14.80 -1.16 18.84
C GLN A 307 14.75 -0.77 17.35
N LEU A 308 14.21 0.42 17.03
CA LEU A 308 14.03 0.91 15.66
C LEU A 308 15.05 1.99 15.22
N LYS A 309 16.16 2.18 15.96
CA LYS A 309 17.13 3.28 15.74
C LYS A 309 17.60 3.44 14.28
N ASP A 310 17.75 2.35 13.55
CA ASP A 310 18.31 2.36 12.19
C ASP A 310 17.25 2.55 11.10
N THR A 311 15.97 2.53 11.45
CA THR A 311 14.88 2.66 10.47
C THR A 311 14.68 4.12 10.04
N LYS A 312 14.31 4.33 8.77
CA LYS A 312 13.98 5.66 8.23
C LYS A 312 12.82 6.29 8.99
N PHE A 313 11.79 5.49 9.30
CA PHE A 313 10.60 5.93 10.03
C PHE A 313 10.93 6.48 11.43
N ALA A 314 11.84 5.85 12.17
CA ALA A 314 12.26 6.34 13.49
C ALA A 314 13.01 7.68 13.38
N ARG A 315 13.85 7.85 12.35
CA ARG A 315 14.55 9.12 12.08
C ARG A 315 13.58 10.24 11.75
N GLU A 316 12.60 9.98 10.88
CA GLU A 316 11.55 10.95 10.53
C GLU A 316 10.71 11.34 11.75
N GLY A 317 10.33 10.36 12.57
CA GLY A 317 9.60 10.60 13.83
C GLY A 317 10.37 11.49 14.80
N GLN A 318 11.69 11.28 14.95
CA GLN A 318 12.56 12.10 15.79
C GLN A 318 12.72 13.53 15.25
N LEU A 319 12.82 13.72 13.92
CA LEU A 319 12.88 15.05 13.32
C LEU A 319 11.59 15.83 13.58
N LEU A 320 10.43 15.19 13.38
CA LEU A 320 9.14 15.82 13.65
C LEU A 320 8.99 16.18 15.14
N GLU A 321 9.46 15.32 16.04
CA GLU A 321 9.45 15.61 17.48
C GLU A 321 10.34 16.80 17.82
N ARG A 322 11.55 16.86 17.26
CA ARG A 322 12.45 18.02 17.44
C ARG A 322 11.79 19.30 16.95
N PHE A 323 11.18 19.27 15.77
CA PHE A 323 10.44 20.40 15.21
C PHE A 323 9.30 20.84 16.13
N MET A 324 8.44 19.91 16.57
CA MET A 324 7.33 20.21 17.48
C MET A 324 7.82 20.76 18.83
N LYS A 325 8.96 20.26 19.32
CA LYS A 325 9.58 20.76 20.54
C LYS A 325 10.11 22.18 20.37
N GLN A 326 10.75 22.49 19.24
CA GLN A 326 11.21 23.85 18.91
C GLN A 326 10.03 24.83 18.81
N LEU A 327 8.93 24.43 18.18
CA LEU A 327 7.70 25.24 18.12
C LEU A 327 7.12 25.50 19.50
N ALA A 328 7.18 24.51 20.40
CA ALA A 328 6.66 24.65 21.76
C ALA A 328 7.58 25.50 22.66
N SER A 329 8.89 25.55 22.38
CA SER A 329 9.85 26.33 23.15
C SER A 329 10.09 27.75 22.63
N ASP A 330 9.53 28.11 21.46
CA ASP A 330 9.70 29.42 20.79
C ASP A 330 11.17 29.85 20.66
N GLU A 331 12.08 28.88 20.60
CA GLU A 331 13.51 29.09 20.36
C GLU A 331 13.74 28.99 18.85
N LEU A 332 13.70 30.16 18.20
CA LEU A 332 14.06 30.40 16.81
C LEU A 332 15.57 30.69 16.68
#